data_AF-A0A535IMA0-F1
#
_entry.id   AF-A0A535IMA0-F1
#
_cell.length_a   1.000
_cell.length_b   1.000
_cell.length_c   1.000
_cell.angle_alpha   90.00
_cell.angle_beta   90.00
_cell.angle_gamma   90.00
#
_symmetry.space_group_name_H-M   'P 1'
#
loop_
_entity.id
_entity.type
_entity.pdbx_description
1 polymer ?
#
loop_
_entity_poly.entity_id
_entity_poly.type
_entity_poly.pdbx_seq_one_letter_code
_entity_poly.pdbx_strand_id
1 'polypeptide(L)'
;MRRVLPSVVMMATGFIVLLGQFTQVDMFNALNLPQLSGLFVNWASILFAFALVLGLLNLLAVHVNRIRQRIEGWPYSLVLVATVFVVLCAGLNGVNSLSLNWIFRNVQVPLQATLLSLLVFFIASAAFRVYRLPSSRAVLVMLAVAAFVLLGQMPLADSLSLDLVGATQWVRDVPAVAGARGIMLGVALGTIATGLRIILGLEREKFFS
;
A
#
# COMPACT_ATOMS: atom_id res chain seq x y z
N MET A 1 -15.66 -26.25 22.41
CA MET A 1 -16.62 -25.14 22.60
C MET A 1 -15.96 -23.82 23.03
N ARG A 2 -15.14 -23.77 24.11
CA ARG A 2 -14.47 -22.52 24.58
C ARG A 2 -13.57 -21.79 23.55
N ARG A 3 -13.17 -22.46 22.46
CA ARG A 3 -12.31 -21.91 21.39
C ARG A 3 -13.07 -21.43 20.14
N VAL A 4 -14.37 -21.69 20.00
CA VAL A 4 -15.18 -21.27 18.82
C VAL A 4 -15.85 -19.93 19.10
N LEU A 5 -16.25 -19.70 20.36
CA LEU A 5 -16.86 -18.46 20.83
C LEU A 5 -16.09 -17.19 20.41
N PRO A 6 -14.75 -17.09 20.56
CA PRO A 6 -14.03 -15.86 20.21
C PRO A 6 -14.09 -15.52 18.72
N SER A 7 -14.02 -16.51 17.82
CA SER A 7 -14.09 -16.21 16.37
C SER A 7 -15.49 -15.92 15.91
N VAL A 8 -16.51 -16.56 16.48
CA VAL A 8 -17.91 -16.20 16.19
C VAL A 8 -18.18 -14.75 16.59
N VAL A 9 -17.63 -14.31 17.74
CA VAL A 9 -17.72 -12.92 18.17
C VAL A 9 -16.97 -11.99 17.21
N MET A 10 -15.73 -12.29 16.82
CA MET A 10 -15.00 -11.46 15.84
C MET A 10 -15.73 -11.36 14.50
N MET A 11 -16.32 -12.47 14.04
CA MET A 11 -17.07 -12.52 12.80
C MET A 11 -18.35 -11.70 12.86
N ALA A 12 -19.11 -11.84 13.95
CA ALA A 12 -20.29 -11.03 14.18
C ALA A 12 -19.94 -9.54 14.23
N THR A 13 -18.89 -9.16 14.97
CA THR A 13 -18.43 -7.77 15.07
C THR A 13 -18.02 -7.21 13.71
N GLY A 14 -17.22 -7.95 12.93
CA GLY A 14 -16.82 -7.53 11.59
C GLY A 14 -18.02 -7.35 10.65
N PHE A 15 -19.00 -8.25 10.71
CA PHE A 15 -20.22 -8.17 9.91
C PHE A 15 -21.11 -6.97 10.32
N ILE A 16 -21.26 -6.72 11.61
CA ILE A 16 -21.99 -5.55 12.15
C ILE A 16 -21.33 -4.26 11.67
N VAL A 17 -19.98 -4.16 11.73
CA VAL A 17 -19.25 -2.98 11.27
C VAL A 17 -19.49 -2.73 9.78
N LEU A 18 -19.38 -3.78 8.95
CA LEU A 18 -19.60 -3.69 7.51
C LEU A 18 -21.03 -3.29 7.15
N LEU A 19 -22.04 -3.94 7.75
CA LEU A 19 -23.44 -3.60 7.51
C LEU A 19 -23.77 -2.17 7.98
N GLY A 20 -23.17 -1.72 9.07
CA GLY A 20 -23.36 -0.35 9.57
C GLY A 20 -22.78 0.75 8.68
N GLN A 21 -21.95 0.43 7.67
CA GLN A 21 -21.49 1.41 6.67
C GLN A 21 -22.59 1.78 5.66
N PHE A 22 -23.64 0.97 5.52
CA PHE A 22 -24.75 1.20 4.60
C PHE A 22 -25.84 2.08 5.23
N THR A 23 -25.53 3.36 5.47
CA THR A 23 -26.41 4.31 6.18
C THR A 23 -27.69 4.69 5.44
N GLN A 24 -27.75 4.42 4.13
CA GLN A 24 -28.90 4.74 3.27
C GLN A 24 -30.01 3.68 3.30
N VAL A 25 -29.86 2.61 4.08
CA VAL A 25 -30.84 1.50 4.15
C VAL A 25 -31.65 1.59 5.43
N ASP A 26 -32.96 1.87 5.30
CA ASP A 26 -33.86 2.08 6.45
C ASP A 26 -33.92 0.90 7.42
N MET A 27 -33.84 -0.34 6.91
CA MET A 27 -33.80 -1.55 7.75
C MET A 27 -32.59 -1.58 8.68
N PHE A 28 -31.42 -1.12 8.23
CA PHE A 28 -30.20 -1.11 9.03
C PHE A 28 -30.21 0.04 10.05
N ASN A 29 -30.83 1.16 9.69
CA ASN A 29 -31.09 2.27 10.60
C ASN A 29 -32.06 1.87 11.73
N ALA A 30 -33.12 1.12 11.40
CA ALA A 30 -34.05 0.59 12.40
C ALA A 30 -33.40 -0.38 13.40
N LEU A 31 -32.37 -1.12 12.97
CA LEU A 31 -31.57 -2.02 13.81
C LEU A 31 -30.40 -1.33 14.54
N ASN A 32 -30.24 -0.01 14.41
CA ASN A 32 -29.14 0.79 14.97
C ASN A 32 -27.73 0.29 14.61
N LEU A 33 -27.57 -0.38 13.45
CA LEU A 33 -26.28 -0.90 12.99
C LEU A 33 -25.24 0.20 12.74
N PRO A 34 -25.58 1.38 12.21
CA PRO A 34 -24.60 2.46 12.04
C PRO A 34 -24.01 2.96 13.37
N GLN A 35 -24.83 3.07 14.42
CA GLN A 35 -24.39 3.49 15.75
C GLN A 35 -23.44 2.45 16.37
N LEU A 36 -23.78 1.16 16.27
CA LEU A 36 -22.92 0.07 16.74
C LEU A 36 -21.60 0.00 15.98
N SER A 37 -21.64 0.13 14.64
CA SER A 37 -20.45 0.22 13.80
C SER A 37 -19.56 1.39 14.21
N GLY A 38 -20.14 2.57 14.45
CA GLY A 38 -19.42 3.74 14.96
C GLY A 38 -18.71 3.50 16.30
N LEU A 39 -19.35 2.80 17.24
CA LEU A 39 -18.71 2.43 18.51
C LEU A 39 -17.48 1.53 18.30
N PHE A 40 -17.62 0.47 17.49
CA PHE A 40 -16.51 -0.43 17.19
C PHE A 40 -15.38 0.26 16.44
N VAL A 41 -15.70 1.14 15.48
CA VAL A 41 -14.71 1.95 14.75
C VAL A 41 -13.99 2.91 15.70
N ASN A 42 -14.69 3.53 16.64
CA ASN A 42 -14.06 4.38 17.66
C ASN A 42 -13.11 3.59 18.57
N TRP A 43 -13.52 2.41 19.03
CA TRP A 43 -12.64 1.52 19.81
C TRP A 43 -11.42 1.09 18.98
N ALA A 44 -11.62 0.73 17.71
CA ALA A 44 -10.53 0.38 16.81
C ALA A 44 -9.58 1.56 16.57
N SER A 45 -10.09 2.79 16.47
CA SER A 45 -9.29 4.02 16.33
C SER A 45 -8.41 4.25 17.57
N ILE A 46 -8.96 4.06 18.77
CA ILE A 46 -8.20 4.14 20.03
C ILE A 46 -7.08 3.08 20.04
N LEU A 47 -7.42 1.83 19.72
CA LEU A 47 -6.42 0.74 19.63
C LEU A 47 -5.35 1.03 18.58
N PHE A 48 -5.73 1.59 17.43
CA PHE A 48 -4.81 1.97 16.37
C PHE A 48 -3.85 3.08 16.83
N ALA A 49 -4.34 4.08 17.57
CA ALA A 49 -3.49 5.12 18.15
C ALA A 49 -2.43 4.52 19.10
N PHE A 50 -2.82 3.60 19.99
CA PHE A 50 -1.87 2.89 20.85
C PHE A 50 -0.91 1.99 20.06
N ALA A 51 -1.41 1.28 19.05
CA ALA A 51 -0.59 0.42 18.20
C ALA A 51 0.47 1.22 17.44
N LEU A 52 0.14 2.42 16.94
CA LEU A 52 1.11 3.32 16.33
C LEU A 52 2.20 3.76 17.30
N VAL A 53 1.82 4.14 18.53
CA VAL A 53 2.78 4.51 19.57
C VAL A 53 3.69 3.33 19.91
N LEU A 54 3.13 2.14 20.14
CA LEU A 54 3.91 0.94 20.42
C LEU A 54 4.81 0.55 19.24
N GLY A 55 4.34 0.68 18.01
CA GLY A 55 5.13 0.43 16.80
C GLY A 55 6.32 1.37 16.70
N LEU A 56 6.11 2.67 16.96
CA LEU A 56 7.17 3.68 17.00
C LEU A 56 8.18 3.40 18.12
N LEU A 57 7.69 3.11 19.33
CA LEU A 57 8.54 2.80 20.48
C LEU A 57 9.37 1.54 20.24
N ASN A 58 8.78 0.49 19.65
CA ASN A 58 9.49 -0.74 19.31
C ASN A 58 10.58 -0.48 18.27
N LEU A 59 10.27 0.27 17.21
CA LEU A 59 11.24 0.67 16.18
C LEU A 59 12.41 1.46 16.79
N LEU A 60 12.12 2.45 17.63
CA LEU A 60 13.15 3.20 18.35
C LEU A 60 13.96 2.31 19.29
N ALA A 61 13.32 1.45 20.07
CA ALA A 61 14.01 0.56 21.00
C ALA A 61 14.99 -0.38 20.29
N VAL A 62 14.57 -0.99 19.18
CA VAL A 62 15.42 -1.87 18.36
C VAL A 62 16.61 -1.11 17.81
N HIS A 63 16.39 0.06 17.20
CA HIS A 63 17.48 0.81 16.55
C HIS A 63 18.41 1.49 17.56
N VAL A 64 17.89 2.02 18.67
CA VAL A 64 18.70 2.57 19.77
C VAL A 64 19.56 1.48 20.39
N ASN A 65 19.01 0.28 20.63
CA ASN A 65 19.79 -0.83 21.13
C ASN A 65 20.87 -1.26 20.13
N ARG A 66 20.56 -1.27 18.82
CA ARG A 66 21.53 -1.50 17.74
C ARG A 66 22.70 -0.51 17.76
N ILE A 67 22.41 0.77 17.99
CA ILE A 67 23.41 1.83 18.12
C ILE A 67 24.26 1.63 19.37
N ARG A 68 23.64 1.35 20.51
CA ARG A 68 24.33 1.12 21.79
C ARG A 68 25.27 -0.08 21.73
N GLN A 69 24.83 -1.15 21.09
CA GLN A 69 25.59 -2.40 20.94
C GLN A 69 26.54 -2.40 19.74
N ARG A 70 26.59 -1.32 18.95
CA ARG A 70 27.46 -1.17 17.75
C ARG A 70 27.37 -2.35 16.77
N ILE A 71 26.18 -2.91 16.60
CA ILE A 71 25.95 -4.03 15.69
C ILE A 71 26.22 -3.58 14.25
N GLU A 72 26.59 -4.50 13.36
CA GLU A 72 26.80 -4.23 11.94
C GLU A 72 25.65 -3.41 11.33
N GLY A 73 25.99 -2.32 10.63
CA GLY A 73 25.02 -1.37 10.09
C GLY A 73 24.44 -0.37 11.10
N TRP A 74 25.02 -0.22 12.31
CA TRP A 74 24.59 0.78 13.29
C TRP A 74 24.55 2.24 12.77
N PRO A 75 25.42 2.72 11.84
CA PRO A 75 25.34 4.09 11.35
C PRO A 75 24.01 4.37 10.64
N TYR A 76 23.47 3.39 9.89
CA TYR A 76 22.16 3.51 9.26
C TYR A 76 21.02 3.60 10.28
N SER A 77 21.18 2.93 11.43
CA SER A 77 20.21 3.04 12.53
C SER A 77 20.21 4.44 13.14
N LEU A 78 21.37 5.12 13.19
CA LEU A 78 21.46 6.51 13.64
C LEU A 78 20.71 7.44 12.68
N VAL A 79 20.91 7.29 11.37
CA VAL A 79 20.18 8.07 10.35
C VAL A 79 18.68 7.87 10.48
N LEU A 80 18.23 6.64 10.70
CA LEU A 80 16.81 6.31 10.87
C LEU A 80 16.22 6.99 12.11
N VAL A 81 16.87 6.88 13.27
CA VAL A 81 16.42 7.53 14.51
C VAL A 81 16.38 9.05 14.33
N ALA A 82 17.41 9.65 13.74
CA ALA A 82 17.44 11.09 13.46
C ALA A 82 16.28 11.51 12.54
N THR A 83 16.01 10.74 11.49
CA THR A 83 14.90 11.00 10.55
C THR A 83 13.54 10.93 11.25
N VAL A 84 13.34 9.96 12.15
CA VAL A 84 12.10 9.87 12.96
C VAL A 84 11.90 11.15 13.77
N PHE A 85 12.93 11.66 14.43
CA PHE A 85 12.86 12.92 15.18
C PHE A 85 12.57 14.12 14.28
N VAL A 86 13.22 14.23 13.13
CA VAL A 86 12.96 15.31 12.16
C VAL A 86 11.51 15.32 11.71
N VAL A 87 10.95 14.15 11.37
CA VAL A 87 9.55 14.04 10.93
C VAL A 87 8.56 14.36 12.05
N LEU A 88 8.82 13.89 13.28
CA LEU A 88 7.98 14.21 14.43
C LEU A 88 7.97 15.71 14.73
N CYS A 89 9.14 16.35 14.76
CA CYS A 89 9.26 17.79 14.95
C CYS A 89 8.59 18.59 13.83
N ALA A 90 8.74 18.17 12.57
CA ALA A 90 8.03 18.78 11.46
C ALA A 90 6.50 18.67 11.61
N GLY A 91 6.01 17.51 12.09
CA GLY A 91 4.59 17.25 12.31
C GLY A 91 3.93 18.06 13.42
N LEU A 92 4.71 18.61 14.37
CA LEU A 92 4.17 19.52 15.39
C LEU A 92 3.57 20.80 14.79
N ASN A 93 3.99 21.19 13.57
CA ASN A 93 3.43 22.34 12.85
C ASN A 93 2.08 22.03 12.16
N GLY A 94 1.53 20.83 12.38
CA GLY A 94 0.29 20.36 11.78
C GLY A 94 0.50 19.52 10.52
N VAL A 95 -0.49 18.67 10.23
CA VAL A 95 -0.44 17.66 9.14
C VAL A 95 -0.29 18.29 7.75
N ASN A 96 -0.78 19.51 7.58
CA ASN A 96 -0.72 20.26 6.32
C ASN A 96 0.40 21.32 6.29
N SER A 97 1.39 21.21 7.18
CA SER A 97 2.51 22.16 7.23
C SER A 97 3.39 22.10 5.98
N LEU A 98 3.99 23.23 5.62
CA LEU A 98 4.96 23.33 4.53
C LEU A 98 6.13 22.36 4.73
N SER A 99 6.59 22.20 5.97
CA SER A 99 7.69 21.31 6.35
C SER A 99 7.37 19.84 6.06
N LEU A 100 6.20 19.35 6.48
CA LEU A 100 5.79 17.97 6.17
C LEU A 100 5.56 17.78 4.68
N ASN A 101 4.94 18.74 3.98
CA ASN A 101 4.73 18.65 2.53
C ASN A 101 6.06 18.58 1.76
N TRP A 102 7.06 19.37 2.20
CA TRP A 102 8.39 19.34 1.62
C TRP A 102 9.06 17.98 1.82
N ILE A 103 9.02 17.42 3.04
CA ILE A 103 9.55 16.07 3.32
C ILE A 103 8.83 15.03 2.46
N PHE A 104 7.50 15.09 2.38
CA PHE A 104 6.71 14.18 1.56
C PHE A 104 7.15 14.22 0.09
N ARG A 105 7.21 15.41 -0.51
CA ARG A 105 7.55 15.59 -1.93
C ARG A 105 9.00 15.29 -2.27
N ASN A 106 9.93 15.58 -1.36
CA ASN A 106 11.37 15.48 -1.67
C ASN A 106 12.01 14.20 -1.12
N VAL A 107 11.39 13.51 -0.17
CA VAL A 107 11.92 12.28 0.42
C VAL A 107 11.01 11.10 0.11
N GLN A 108 9.74 11.17 0.50
CA GLN A 108 8.83 10.03 0.37
C GLN A 108 8.50 9.71 -1.10
N VAL A 109 8.16 10.72 -1.91
CA VAL A 109 7.79 10.51 -3.33
C VAL A 109 8.96 9.92 -4.14
N PRO A 110 10.20 10.45 -4.06
CA PRO A 110 11.33 9.86 -4.78
C PRO A 110 11.68 8.44 -4.31
N LEU A 111 11.63 8.16 -3.00
CA LEU A 111 11.87 6.81 -2.47
C LEU A 111 10.85 5.79 -2.98
N GLN A 112 9.58 6.17 -3.10
CA GLN A 112 8.58 5.30 -3.72
C GLN A 112 8.87 5.08 -5.21
N ALA A 113 9.27 6.13 -5.93
CA ALA A 113 9.60 6.03 -7.34
C ALA A 113 10.82 5.12 -7.60
N THR A 114 11.86 5.17 -6.76
CA THR A 114 13.03 4.29 -6.90
C THR A 114 12.68 2.83 -6.63
N LEU A 115 11.87 2.56 -5.59
CA LEU A 115 11.39 1.21 -5.29
C LEU A 115 10.50 0.66 -6.43
N LEU A 116 9.59 1.48 -6.96
CA LEU A 116 8.75 1.09 -8.09
C LEU A 116 9.55 0.89 -9.37
N SER A 117 10.56 1.74 -9.62
CA SER A 117 11.47 1.59 -10.77
C SER A 117 12.26 0.27 -10.68
N LEU A 118 12.79 -0.06 -9.51
CA LEU A 118 13.46 -1.34 -9.26
C LEU A 118 12.49 -2.51 -9.45
N LEU A 119 11.26 -2.40 -8.94
CA LEU A 119 10.23 -3.44 -9.12
C LEU A 119 9.92 -3.67 -10.60
N VAL A 120 9.70 -2.59 -11.37
CA VAL A 120 9.46 -2.66 -12.82
C VAL A 120 10.67 -3.29 -13.52
N PHE A 121 11.89 -2.90 -13.15
CA PHE A 121 13.10 -3.51 -13.68
C PHE A 121 13.18 -5.01 -13.38
N PHE A 122 12.84 -5.44 -12.16
CA PHE A 122 12.80 -6.86 -11.80
C PHE A 122 11.70 -7.62 -12.52
N ILE A 123 10.51 -7.05 -12.68
CA ILE A 123 9.42 -7.64 -13.47
C ILE A 123 9.86 -7.81 -14.92
N ALA A 124 10.45 -6.78 -15.52
CA ALA A 124 10.97 -6.85 -16.87
C ALA A 124 12.05 -7.95 -16.98
N SER A 125 13.02 -7.98 -16.05
CA SER A 125 14.08 -8.98 -16.02
C SER A 125 13.54 -10.42 -15.85
N ALA A 126 12.56 -10.61 -14.98
CA ALA A 126 11.88 -11.88 -14.77
C ALA A 126 11.07 -12.29 -16.01
N ALA A 127 10.33 -11.36 -16.62
CA ALA A 127 9.62 -11.58 -17.86
C ALA A 127 10.59 -12.00 -18.96
N PHE A 128 11.69 -11.28 -19.19
CA PHE A 128 12.74 -11.66 -20.16
C PHE A 128 13.30 -13.07 -19.89
N ARG A 129 13.44 -13.47 -18.61
CA ARG A 129 13.87 -14.82 -18.24
C ARG A 129 12.81 -15.87 -18.58
N VAL A 130 11.53 -15.58 -18.40
CA VAL A 130 10.40 -16.48 -18.70
C VAL A 130 10.13 -16.58 -20.21
N TYR A 131 10.35 -15.50 -20.96
CA TYR A 131 10.24 -15.44 -22.42
C TYR A 131 11.38 -16.15 -23.17
N ARG A 132 12.38 -16.70 -22.47
CA ARG A 132 13.37 -17.61 -23.06
C ARG A 132 12.82 -19.02 -23.35
N LEU A 133 11.54 -19.29 -23.09
CA LEU A 133 10.84 -20.44 -23.68
C LEU A 133 10.39 -20.07 -25.11
N PRO A 134 10.64 -20.93 -26.13
CA PRO A 134 10.72 -20.49 -27.52
C PRO A 134 9.33 -20.27 -28.14
N SER A 135 8.91 -19.01 -28.23
CA SER A 135 7.97 -18.54 -29.25
C SER A 135 8.41 -17.15 -29.71
N SER A 136 9.31 -17.10 -30.69
CA SER A 136 9.99 -15.90 -31.22
C SER A 136 9.06 -14.75 -31.62
N ARG A 137 7.79 -15.05 -31.92
CA ARG A 137 6.77 -14.07 -32.31
C ARG A 137 6.29 -13.21 -31.14
N ALA A 138 6.13 -13.77 -29.94
CA ALA A 138 5.60 -13.04 -28.78
C ALA A 138 6.60 -12.00 -28.23
N VAL A 139 7.90 -12.34 -28.26
CA VAL A 139 8.98 -11.43 -27.83
C VAL A 139 9.12 -10.25 -28.79
N LEU A 140 9.02 -10.51 -30.10
CA LEU A 140 9.03 -9.46 -31.13
C LEU A 140 7.84 -8.51 -30.98
N VAL A 141 6.63 -9.03 -30.76
CA VAL A 141 5.44 -8.19 -30.55
C VAL A 141 5.59 -7.36 -29.27
N MET A 142 6.06 -7.95 -28.16
CA MET A 142 6.24 -7.22 -26.91
C MET A 142 7.31 -6.14 -27.02
N LEU A 143 8.42 -6.42 -27.69
CA LEU A 143 9.49 -5.44 -27.94
C LEU A 143 9.00 -4.31 -28.86
N ALA A 144 8.24 -4.63 -29.91
CA ALA A 144 7.67 -3.64 -30.82
C ALA A 144 6.67 -2.72 -30.11
N VAL A 145 5.78 -3.28 -29.28
CA VAL A 145 4.83 -2.51 -28.46
C VAL A 145 5.56 -1.65 -27.44
N ALA A 146 6.56 -2.19 -26.73
CA ALA A 146 7.36 -1.43 -25.77
C ALA A 146 8.13 -0.29 -26.45
N ALA A 147 8.77 -0.53 -27.60
CA ALA A 147 9.46 0.50 -28.36
C ALA A 147 8.52 1.60 -28.86
N PHE A 148 7.33 1.22 -29.36
CA PHE A 148 6.30 2.18 -29.80
C PHE A 148 5.82 3.06 -28.64
N VAL A 149 5.52 2.46 -27.48
CA VAL A 149 5.08 3.17 -26.27
C VAL A 149 6.19 4.05 -25.67
N LEU A 150 7.46 3.64 -25.77
CA LEU A 150 8.59 4.43 -25.28
C LEU A 150 8.92 5.60 -26.21
N LEU A 151 8.84 5.42 -27.53
CA LEU A 151 9.04 6.50 -28.51
C LEU A 151 7.97 7.59 -28.40
N GLY A 152 6.72 7.21 -28.12
CA GLY A 152 5.63 8.18 -27.90
C GLY A 152 5.79 9.04 -26.64
N GLN A 153 6.60 8.61 -25.66
CA GLN A 153 6.82 9.32 -24.41
C GLN A 153 8.02 10.28 -24.43
N MET A 154 8.77 10.36 -25.52
CA MET A 154 9.89 11.28 -25.65
C MET A 154 9.38 12.73 -25.85
N PRO A 155 9.94 13.74 -25.14
CA PRO A 155 9.58 15.15 -25.35
C PRO A 155 9.83 15.68 -26.77
N LEU A 156 10.59 14.95 -27.59
CA LEU A 156 10.81 15.23 -29.00
C LEU A 156 9.58 14.89 -29.87
N ALA A 157 8.64 14.08 -29.38
CA ALA A 157 7.43 13.68 -30.09
C ALA A 157 6.48 14.86 -30.35
N ASP A 158 6.54 15.93 -29.53
CA ASP A 158 5.75 17.15 -29.76
C ASP A 158 6.23 17.93 -30.99
N SER A 159 7.50 17.76 -31.40
CA SER A 159 8.11 18.47 -32.53
C SER A 159 7.93 17.77 -33.88
N LEU A 160 7.65 16.48 -33.85
CA LEU A 160 7.28 15.68 -35.03
C LEU A 160 5.76 15.67 -35.06
N SER A 161 5.13 16.36 -36.01
CA SER A 161 3.68 16.49 -36.19
C SER A 161 2.94 15.18 -36.55
N LEU A 162 3.39 14.05 -36.00
CA LEU A 162 2.69 12.78 -36.03
C LEU A 162 1.79 12.70 -34.80
N ASP A 163 0.58 12.17 -34.99
CA ASP A 163 -0.48 11.92 -33.98
C ASP A 163 -0.09 10.94 -32.84
N LEU A 164 1.22 10.72 -32.66
CA LEU A 164 1.84 9.90 -31.61
C LEU A 164 1.58 10.46 -30.21
N VAL A 165 1.44 11.78 -30.07
CA VAL A 165 1.12 12.44 -28.79
C VAL A 165 -0.28 12.03 -28.32
N GLY A 166 -1.29 12.03 -29.21
CA GLY A 166 -2.65 11.62 -28.90
C GLY A 166 -2.76 10.14 -28.53
N ALA A 167 -2.08 9.27 -29.29
CA ALA A 167 -2.00 7.85 -28.97
C ALA A 167 -1.32 7.58 -27.61
N THR A 168 -0.27 8.32 -27.28
CA THR A 168 0.46 8.17 -26.01
C THR A 168 -0.36 8.69 -24.82
N GLN A 169 -1.05 9.82 -24.98
CA GLN A 169 -1.98 10.33 -23.97
C GLN A 169 -3.11 9.35 -23.72
N TRP A 170 -3.70 8.77 -24.77
CA TRP A 170 -4.73 7.74 -24.62
C TRP A 170 -4.23 6.51 -23.85
N VAL A 171 -3.01 6.01 -24.14
CA VAL A 171 -2.39 4.91 -23.39
C VAL A 171 -2.16 5.27 -21.91
N ARG A 172 -1.77 6.50 -21.62
CA ARG A 172 -1.56 6.96 -20.24
C ARG A 172 -2.90 7.06 -19.50
N ASP A 173 -3.89 7.71 -20.09
CA ASP A 173 -5.11 8.09 -19.40
C ASP A 173 -6.12 6.95 -19.30
N VAL A 174 -6.06 5.97 -20.21
CA VAL A 174 -6.96 4.83 -20.24
C VAL A 174 -6.31 3.57 -19.64
N PRO A 175 -5.43 2.81 -20.32
CA PRO A 175 -4.92 1.55 -19.78
C PRO A 175 -3.96 1.72 -18.59
N ALA A 176 -3.12 2.77 -18.53
CA ALA A 176 -2.22 2.92 -17.39
C ALA A 176 -2.97 3.29 -16.10
N VAL A 177 -3.93 4.23 -16.18
CA VAL A 177 -4.82 4.56 -15.06
C VAL A 177 -5.73 3.38 -14.70
N ALA A 178 -6.25 2.64 -15.68
CA ALA A 178 -7.02 1.42 -15.43
C ALA A 178 -6.19 0.34 -14.72
N GLY A 179 -4.92 0.16 -15.11
CA GLY A 179 -3.99 -0.75 -14.44
C GLY A 179 -3.71 -0.34 -13.00
N ALA A 180 -3.44 0.96 -12.75
CA ALA A 180 -3.23 1.49 -11.41
C ALA A 180 -4.47 1.28 -10.51
N ARG A 181 -5.67 1.55 -11.03
CA ARG A 181 -6.94 1.27 -10.32
C ARG A 181 -7.14 -0.23 -10.08
N GLY A 182 -6.80 -1.07 -11.06
CA GLY A 182 -6.85 -2.53 -10.93
C GLY A 182 -5.93 -3.05 -9.81
N ILE A 183 -4.72 -2.51 -9.69
CA ILE A 183 -3.79 -2.83 -8.59
C ILE A 183 -4.38 -2.38 -7.25
N MET A 184 -4.90 -1.15 -7.15
CA MET A 184 -5.52 -0.66 -5.91
C MET A 184 -6.69 -1.55 -5.48
N LEU A 185 -7.55 -1.95 -6.42
CA LEU A 185 -8.66 -2.88 -6.16
C LEU A 185 -8.15 -4.26 -5.78
N GLY A 186 -7.11 -4.77 -6.44
CA GLY A 186 -6.49 -6.06 -6.11
C GLY A 186 -5.88 -6.06 -4.70
N VAL A 187 -5.21 -4.99 -4.30
CA VAL A 187 -4.68 -4.81 -2.94
C VAL A 187 -5.83 -4.73 -1.93
N ALA A 188 -6.87 -3.94 -2.21
CA ALA A 188 -8.04 -3.85 -1.34
C ALA A 188 -8.77 -5.20 -1.19
N LEU A 189 -8.95 -5.94 -2.28
CA LEU A 189 -9.52 -7.29 -2.23
C LEU A 189 -8.61 -8.27 -1.49
N GLY A 190 -7.30 -8.15 -1.66
CA GLY A 190 -6.30 -8.94 -0.93
C GLY A 190 -6.38 -8.71 0.58
N THR A 191 -6.44 -7.45 1.02
CA THR A 191 -6.58 -7.13 2.45
C THR A 191 -7.94 -7.56 3.00
N ILE A 192 -9.03 -7.41 2.24
CA ILE A 192 -10.35 -7.93 2.61
C ILE A 192 -10.31 -9.46 2.71
N ALA A 193 -9.66 -10.16 1.78
CA ALA A 193 -9.56 -11.62 1.81
C ALA A 193 -8.77 -12.11 3.03
N THR A 194 -7.67 -11.45 3.38
CA THR A 194 -6.93 -11.75 4.62
C THR A 194 -7.77 -11.44 5.86
N GLY A 195 -8.45 -10.30 5.90
CA GLY A 195 -9.37 -9.94 6.99
C GLY A 195 -10.52 -10.95 7.14
N LEU A 196 -11.09 -11.40 6.03
CA LEU A 196 -12.15 -12.41 6.00
C LEU A 196 -11.64 -13.77 6.48
N ARG A 197 -10.42 -14.18 6.10
CA ARG A 197 -9.80 -15.41 6.63
C ARG A 197 -9.60 -15.35 8.14
N ILE A 198 -9.19 -14.21 8.68
CA ILE A 198 -9.06 -13.97 10.12
C ILE A 198 -10.44 -14.04 10.80
N ILE A 199 -11.43 -13.33 10.26
CA ILE A 199 -12.81 -13.28 10.74
C ILE A 199 -13.43 -14.68 10.76
N LEU A 200 -13.31 -15.43 9.67
CA LEU A 200 -13.81 -16.82 9.55
C LEU A 200 -13.00 -17.81 10.40
N GLY A 201 -11.88 -17.38 11.00
CA GLY A 201 -11.04 -18.22 11.85
C GLY A 201 -10.24 -19.27 11.09
N LEU A 202 -9.91 -19.03 9.81
CA LEU A 202 -9.18 -19.98 8.96
C LEU A 202 -7.65 -19.94 9.21
N GLU A 203 -7.10 -18.86 9.77
CA GLU A 203 -5.64 -18.70 10.04
C GLU A 203 -5.20 -19.20 11.43
N ARG A 204 -5.91 -20.17 12.01
CA ARG A 204 -5.79 -20.58 13.43
C ARG A 204 -4.52 -21.38 13.82
N GLU A 205 -3.56 -21.65 12.95
CA GLU A 205 -2.57 -22.72 13.20
C GLU A 205 -1.14 -22.32 13.60
N LYS A 206 -0.80 -21.05 13.86
CA LYS A 206 0.63 -20.70 14.13
C LYS A 206 0.98 -19.96 15.42
N PHE A 207 0.01 -19.70 16.31
CA PHE A 207 0.29 -18.92 17.53
C PHE A 207 0.47 -19.73 18.82
N PHE A 208 0.32 -21.05 18.81
CA PHE A 208 0.45 -21.91 20.01
C PHE A 208 1.11 -23.26 19.73
N SER A 209 2.31 -23.25 19.13
CA SER A 209 3.27 -24.37 19.22
C SER A 209 4.51 -23.90 19.96
#